data_AF-A0A6G1H191-F1
#
_entry.id   AF-A0A6G1H191-F1
#
_cell.length_a   1.000
_cell.length_b   1.000
_cell.length_c   1.000
_cell.angle_alpha   90.00
_cell.angle_beta   90.00
_cell.angle_gamma   90.00
#
_symmetry.space_group_name_H-M   'P 1'
#
loop_
_entity.id
_entity.type
_entity.pdbx_description
1 polymer ?
#
loop_
_entity_poly.entity_id
_entity_poly.type
_entity_poly.pdbx_seq_one_letter_code
_entity_poly.pdbx_strand_id
1 'polypeptide(L)'
;MSWMSRRVTTRAEDMAYCLMGIFNVHMPLLYGEGDHAFVRLQEEIIKRSDDHSIFAWSLPSWQPQDFPPRIYDRFHRGLLATGPACFRNSQSFRPVPVPTGQEPYALTNRGISIKLLAIQYATDVYCAQLNCACQPENGSGVPDESFYGIFLLREGEDDQFMRVQYDG
;
A
#
# COMPACT_ATOMS: atom_id res chain seq x y z
N MET A 1 -9.13 0.80 -0.85
CA MET A 1 -9.72 -0.54 -0.55
C MET A 1 -10.36 -0.66 0.85
N SER A 2 -10.68 0.44 1.55
CA SER A 2 -11.16 0.41 2.94
C SER A 2 -12.47 -0.35 3.16
N TRP A 3 -13.37 -0.33 2.18
CA TRP A 3 -14.68 -0.98 2.20
C TRP A 3 -14.62 -2.51 2.36
N MET A 4 -13.47 -3.15 2.11
CA MET A 4 -13.26 -4.59 2.30
C MET A 4 -12.44 -4.95 3.53
N SER A 5 -12.01 -3.96 4.31
CA SER A 5 -11.06 -4.15 5.42
C SER A 5 -11.53 -5.10 6.52
N ARG A 6 -12.86 -5.28 6.65
CA ARG A 6 -13.48 -6.15 7.66
C ARG A 6 -14.00 -7.47 7.09
N ARG A 7 -13.85 -7.72 5.79
CA ARG A 7 -14.33 -8.98 5.21
C ARG A 7 -13.48 -10.15 5.73
N VAL A 8 -14.14 -11.28 5.97
CA VAL A 8 -13.51 -12.56 6.28
C VAL A 8 -13.94 -13.57 5.23
N THR A 9 -13.00 -14.35 4.72
CA THR A 9 -13.21 -15.45 3.78
C THR A 9 -12.80 -16.77 4.42
N THR A 10 -13.33 -17.89 3.92
CA THR A 10 -12.99 -19.22 4.44
C THR A 10 -11.55 -19.60 4.12
N ARG A 11 -11.07 -19.28 2.91
CA ARG A 11 -9.66 -19.40 2.52
C ARG A 11 -9.05 -18.01 2.37
N ALA A 12 -7.75 -17.88 2.64
CA ALA A 12 -7.07 -16.60 2.57
C ALA A 12 -7.05 -16.06 1.12
N GLU A 13 -6.82 -16.92 0.13
CA GLU A 13 -6.77 -16.56 -1.28
C GLU A 13 -8.10 -16.06 -1.85
N ASP A 14 -9.23 -16.52 -1.29
CA ASP A 14 -10.57 -16.07 -1.70
C ASP A 14 -10.76 -14.56 -1.49
N MET A 15 -9.98 -13.95 -0.59
CA MET A 15 -9.98 -12.50 -0.40
C MET A 15 -9.54 -11.75 -1.66
N ALA A 16 -8.53 -12.27 -2.36
CA ALA A 16 -8.08 -11.70 -3.62
C ALA A 16 -9.07 -12.01 -4.74
N TYR A 17 -9.56 -13.25 -4.80
CA TYR A 17 -10.42 -13.68 -5.90
C TYR A 17 -11.78 -12.98 -5.93
N CYS A 18 -12.37 -12.72 -4.76
CA CYS A 18 -13.62 -11.98 -4.69
C CYS A 18 -13.49 -10.49 -5.11
N LEU A 19 -12.26 -9.97 -5.19
CA LEU A 19 -11.96 -8.60 -5.59
C LEU A 19 -11.64 -8.44 -7.08
N MET A 20 -11.26 -9.51 -7.77
CA MET A 20 -10.84 -9.45 -9.18
C MET A 20 -11.88 -8.77 -10.08
N GLY A 21 -13.17 -9.11 -9.90
CA GLY A 21 -14.25 -8.54 -10.70
C GLY A 21 -14.47 -7.05 -10.45
N ILE A 22 -14.21 -6.57 -9.23
CA ILE A 22 -14.37 -5.15 -8.87
C ILE A 22 -13.23 -4.30 -9.43
N PHE A 23 -12.01 -4.85 -9.44
CA PHE A 23 -10.85 -4.20 -10.04
C PHE A 23 -10.68 -4.47 -11.53
N ASN A 24 -11.60 -5.24 -12.13
CA ASN A 24 -11.55 -5.65 -13.54
C ASN A 24 -10.17 -6.22 -13.93
N VAL A 25 -9.64 -7.10 -13.08
CA VAL A 25 -8.36 -7.80 -13.29
C VAL A 25 -8.58 -9.28 -13.55
N HIS A 26 -7.66 -9.88 -14.28
CA HIS A 26 -7.69 -11.32 -14.59
C HIS A 26 -6.38 -11.95 -14.14
N MET A 27 -6.46 -12.88 -13.18
CA MET A 27 -5.33 -13.67 -12.72
C MET A 27 -5.75 -15.13 -12.48
N PRO A 28 -4.86 -16.12 -12.69
CA PRO A 28 -5.15 -17.53 -12.42
C PRO A 28 -5.48 -17.80 -10.94
N LEU A 29 -6.49 -18.65 -10.72
CA LEU A 29 -6.84 -19.20 -9.40
C LEU A 29 -5.84 -20.29 -9.01
N LEU A 30 -5.01 -20.04 -8.00
CA LEU A 30 -3.99 -20.96 -7.48
C LEU A 30 -4.31 -21.28 -6.01
N TYR A 31 -5.03 -22.36 -5.77
CA TYR A 31 -5.35 -22.77 -4.41
C TYR A 31 -4.10 -23.19 -3.63
N GLY A 32 -4.00 -22.73 -2.38
CA GLY A 32 -2.85 -22.97 -1.50
C GLY A 32 -1.79 -21.86 -1.51
N GLU A 33 -1.99 -20.77 -2.26
CA GLU A 33 -1.08 -19.60 -2.22
C GLU A 33 -1.28 -18.70 -0.99
N GLY A 34 -2.42 -18.80 -0.31
CA GLY A 34 -2.75 -18.03 0.89
C GLY A 34 -2.75 -16.52 0.64
N ASP A 35 -2.13 -15.75 1.54
CA ASP A 35 -2.08 -14.27 1.48
C ASP A 35 -1.34 -13.75 0.23
N HIS A 36 -0.51 -14.58 -0.42
CA HIS A 36 0.19 -14.21 -1.65
C HIS A 36 -0.76 -13.88 -2.81
N ALA A 37 -1.99 -14.45 -2.80
CA ALA A 37 -3.01 -14.11 -3.77
C ALA A 37 -3.32 -12.61 -3.78
N PHE A 38 -3.30 -11.97 -2.60
CA PHE A 38 -3.60 -10.54 -2.47
C PHE A 38 -2.45 -9.65 -2.96
N VAL A 39 -1.21 -10.13 -2.86
CA VAL A 39 -0.05 -9.47 -3.47
C VAL A 39 -0.17 -9.50 -5.00
N ARG A 40 -0.46 -10.68 -5.59
CA ARG A 40 -0.70 -10.82 -7.04
C ARG A 40 -1.86 -9.97 -7.54
N LEU A 41 -2.93 -9.83 -6.74
CA LEU A 41 -4.03 -8.92 -7.05
C LEU A 41 -3.53 -7.48 -7.19
N GLN A 42 -2.72 -7.00 -6.23
CA GLN A 42 -2.14 -5.65 -6.29
C GLN A 42 -1.20 -5.49 -7.49
N GLU A 43 -0.39 -6.51 -7.82
CA GLU A 43 0.46 -6.48 -9.02
C GLU A 43 -0.37 -6.32 -10.31
N GLU A 44 -1.51 -7.01 -10.43
CA GLU A 44 -2.41 -6.85 -11.58
C GLU A 44 -3.10 -5.48 -11.61
N ILE A 45 -3.40 -4.89 -10.45
CA ILE A 45 -3.94 -3.52 -10.36
C ILE A 45 -2.87 -2.51 -10.82
N ILE A 46 -1.63 -2.66 -10.35
CA ILE A 46 -0.48 -1.80 -10.67
C ILE A 46 -0.18 -1.79 -12.18
N LYS A 47 -0.36 -2.92 -12.87
CA LYS A 47 -0.17 -2.99 -14.32
C LYS A 47 -1.20 -2.16 -15.12
N ARG A 48 -2.31 -1.77 -14.50
CA ARG A 48 -3.48 -1.16 -15.16
C ARG A 48 -3.86 0.21 -14.58
N SER A 49 -3.22 0.64 -13.51
CA SER A 49 -3.54 1.87 -12.79
C SER A 49 -2.26 2.56 -12.30
N ASP A 50 -2.28 3.88 -12.35
CA ASP A 50 -1.27 4.79 -11.83
C ASP A 50 -1.70 5.44 -10.50
N ASP A 51 -2.72 4.90 -9.83
CA ASP A 51 -3.21 5.44 -8.56
C ASP A 51 -2.27 5.07 -7.40
N HIS A 52 -1.64 6.07 -6.78
CA HIS A 52 -0.73 5.86 -5.63
C HIS A 52 -1.49 5.45 -4.35
N SER A 53 -2.83 5.54 -4.31
CA SER A 53 -3.64 5.13 -3.17
C SER A 53 -3.51 3.64 -2.83
N ILE A 54 -3.02 2.82 -3.77
CA ILE A 54 -2.66 1.41 -3.52
C ILE A 54 -1.54 1.28 -2.48
N PHE A 55 -0.66 2.28 -2.37
CA PHE A 55 0.40 2.34 -1.37
C PHE A 55 -0.05 3.03 -0.07
N ALA A 56 -1.25 3.64 -0.04
CA ALA A 56 -1.80 4.33 1.13
C ALA A 56 -2.48 3.40 2.13
N TRP A 57 -1.85 2.25 2.42
CA TRP A 57 -2.26 1.33 3.49
C TRP A 57 -1.47 1.64 4.77
N SER A 58 -1.96 1.20 5.93
CA SER A 58 -1.22 1.24 7.19
C SER A 58 -1.23 -0.14 7.82
N LEU A 59 -0.23 -0.48 8.63
CA LEU A 59 -0.41 -1.65 9.46
C LEU A 59 -1.59 -1.41 10.41
N PRO A 60 -2.41 -2.42 10.63
CA PRO A 60 -3.39 -2.35 11.68
C PRO A 60 -2.61 -2.06 12.99
N SER A 61 -3.02 -1.04 13.76
CA SER A 61 -2.39 -0.61 15.04
C SER A 61 -2.56 -1.64 16.17
N TRP A 62 -2.49 -2.92 15.82
CA TRP A 62 -2.86 -4.03 16.67
C TRP A 62 -1.66 -4.31 17.57
N GLN A 63 -1.93 -4.56 18.84
CA GLN A 63 -0.85 -4.62 19.81
C GLN A 63 -0.05 -5.91 19.56
N PRO A 64 1.28 -5.92 19.80
CA PRO A 64 2.13 -7.12 19.77
C PRO A 64 1.56 -8.36 20.47
N GLN A 65 0.61 -8.14 21.37
CA GLN A 65 -0.08 -9.11 22.20
C GLN A 65 -1.23 -9.84 21.47
N ASP A 66 -1.80 -9.26 20.41
CA ASP A 66 -2.99 -9.79 19.73
C ASP A 66 -2.66 -10.96 18.78
N PHE A 67 -1.39 -11.17 18.43
CA PHE A 67 -0.94 -12.25 17.56
C PHE A 67 0.50 -12.71 17.83
N PRO A 68 0.84 -13.99 17.57
CA PRO A 68 2.21 -14.47 17.72
C PRO A 68 3.18 -13.72 16.78
N PRO A 69 4.47 -13.56 17.16
CA PRO A 69 5.50 -12.81 16.41
C PRO A 69 5.63 -13.16 14.93
N ARG A 70 5.24 -14.38 14.54
CA ARG A 70 5.27 -14.86 13.15
C ARG A 70 4.28 -14.15 12.23
N ILE A 71 3.21 -13.57 12.77
CA ILE A 71 2.23 -12.79 12.00
C ILE A 71 2.80 -11.41 11.71
N TYR A 72 3.53 -10.81 12.67
CA TYR A 72 4.24 -9.54 12.46
C TYR A 72 5.18 -9.62 11.26
N ASP A 73 6.06 -10.62 11.19
CA ASP A 73 7.00 -10.77 10.05
C ASP A 73 6.29 -10.87 8.69
N ARG A 74 5.05 -11.40 8.65
CA ARG A 74 4.25 -11.49 7.43
C ARG A 74 3.81 -10.12 6.92
N PHE A 75 3.51 -9.19 7.84
CA PHE A 75 3.05 -7.82 7.55
C PHE A 75 4.18 -6.83 7.22
N HIS A 76 5.44 -7.16 7.51
CA HIS A 76 6.57 -6.20 7.45
C HIS A 76 7.46 -6.34 6.21
N ARG A 77 7.06 -7.14 5.21
CA ARG A 77 7.91 -7.42 4.04
C ARG A 77 7.32 -6.80 2.77
N GLY A 78 7.71 -5.57 2.50
CA GLY A 78 7.59 -4.94 1.18
C GLY A 78 6.68 -3.72 1.10
N LEU A 79 6.54 -3.19 -0.12
CA LEU A 79 5.77 -1.98 -0.40
C LEU A 79 4.25 -2.25 -0.51
N LEU A 80 3.85 -3.50 -0.79
CA LEU A 80 2.45 -3.91 -0.99
C LEU A 80 1.81 -4.42 0.31
N ALA A 81 0.50 -4.21 0.42
CA ALA A 81 -0.26 -4.68 1.57
C ALA A 81 -0.40 -6.20 1.55
N THR A 82 -0.51 -6.84 2.70
CA THR A 82 -0.77 -8.28 2.79
C THR A 82 -2.25 -8.64 2.70
N GLY A 83 -3.14 -7.65 2.85
CA GLY A 83 -4.58 -7.87 2.82
C GLY A 83 -5.38 -6.57 2.90
N PRO A 84 -6.71 -6.63 2.71
CA PRO A 84 -7.57 -5.46 2.75
C PRO A 84 -7.66 -4.82 4.15
N ALA A 85 -7.36 -5.57 5.22
CA ALA A 85 -7.31 -5.06 6.58
C ALA A 85 -6.34 -3.88 6.75
N CYS A 86 -5.23 -3.87 5.99
CA CYS A 86 -4.26 -2.78 5.96
C CYS A 86 -4.85 -1.47 5.40
N PHE A 87 -5.98 -1.53 4.68
CA PHE A 87 -6.65 -0.35 4.13
C PHE A 87 -7.77 0.18 5.01
N ARG A 88 -7.92 -0.32 6.25
CA ARG A 88 -9.04 0.05 7.14
C ARG A 88 -9.20 1.57 7.31
N ASN A 89 -8.08 2.27 7.41
CA ASN A 89 -8.04 3.72 7.63
C ASN A 89 -7.87 4.51 6.31
N SER A 90 -7.96 3.83 5.17
CA SER A 90 -7.70 4.41 3.85
C SER A 90 -8.96 4.91 3.14
N GLN A 91 -10.04 5.18 3.88
CA GLN A 91 -11.35 5.52 3.31
C GLN A 91 -11.43 6.94 2.73
N SER A 92 -10.62 7.85 3.25
CA SER A 92 -10.64 9.26 2.87
C SER A 92 -9.63 9.60 1.78
N PHE A 93 -8.82 8.64 1.33
CA PHE A 93 -7.86 8.86 0.26
C PHE A 93 -8.55 8.90 -1.10
N ARG A 94 -8.17 9.91 -1.88
CA ARG A 94 -8.55 10.04 -3.28
C ARG A 94 -7.30 10.15 -4.15
N PRO A 95 -7.29 9.55 -5.34
CA PRO A 95 -6.23 9.79 -6.31
C PRO A 95 -6.19 11.29 -6.65
N VAL A 96 -4.99 11.87 -6.62
CA VAL A 96 -4.75 13.19 -7.18
C VAL A 96 -4.33 12.97 -8.63
N PRO A 97 -4.95 13.67 -9.61
CA PRO A 97 -4.56 13.54 -11.01
C PRO A 97 -3.05 13.73 -11.18
N VAL A 98 -2.41 12.74 -11.78
CA VAL A 98 -0.98 12.79 -12.06
C VAL A 98 -0.73 13.91 -13.09
N PRO A 99 0.26 14.80 -12.88
CA PRO A 99 0.60 15.83 -13.85
C PRO A 99 0.92 15.22 -15.23
N THR A 100 0.43 15.85 -16.29
CA THR A 100 0.70 15.44 -17.67
C THR A 100 2.20 15.26 -17.91
N GLY A 101 2.63 14.05 -18.28
CA GLY A 101 4.03 13.75 -18.60
C GLY A 101 4.84 13.07 -17.49
N GLN A 102 4.26 12.78 -16.32
CA GLN A 102 4.89 11.84 -15.39
C GLN A 102 4.80 10.41 -15.94
N GLU A 103 5.92 9.68 -15.90
CA GLU A 103 5.95 8.26 -16.22
C GLU A 103 5.20 7.47 -15.14
N PRO A 104 4.35 6.49 -15.53
CA PRO A 104 3.69 5.62 -14.57
C PRO A 104 4.73 4.76 -13.84
N TYR A 105 4.40 4.35 -12.62
CA TYR A 105 5.21 3.36 -11.91
C TYR A 105 5.04 1.98 -12.55
N ALA A 106 6.09 1.16 -12.43
CA ALA A 106 6.12 -0.16 -13.05
C ALA A 106 6.61 -1.24 -12.08
N LEU A 107 6.03 -2.43 -12.21
CA LEU A 107 6.54 -3.63 -11.57
C LEU A 107 7.75 -4.15 -12.37
N THR A 108 8.85 -4.38 -11.68
CA THR A 108 10.10 -4.92 -12.24
C THR A 108 10.48 -6.22 -11.50
N ASN A 109 11.47 -6.95 -12.00
CA ASN A 109 12.01 -8.12 -11.30
C ASN A 109 12.78 -7.76 -10.00
N ARG A 110 12.99 -6.47 -9.70
CA ARG A 110 13.57 -5.97 -8.45
C ARG A 110 12.52 -5.40 -7.48
N GLY A 111 11.25 -5.38 -7.87
CA GLY A 111 10.19 -4.71 -7.13
C GLY A 111 9.59 -3.54 -7.92
N ILE A 112 9.05 -2.55 -7.23
CA ILE A 112 8.35 -1.43 -7.86
C ILE A 112 9.32 -0.29 -8.15
N SER A 113 9.37 0.12 -9.41
CA SER A 113 10.08 1.32 -9.85
C SER A 113 9.10 2.48 -9.91
N ILE A 114 9.27 3.48 -9.04
CA ILE A 114 8.40 4.64 -8.91
C ILE A 114 9.22 5.90 -8.63
N LYS A 115 8.86 7.02 -9.27
CA LYS A 115 9.48 8.33 -9.03
C LYS A 115 8.61 9.13 -8.07
N LEU A 116 9.11 9.40 -6.87
CA LEU A 116 8.42 10.16 -5.83
C LEU A 116 9.26 11.36 -5.39
N LEU A 117 8.59 12.43 -4.96
CA LEU A 117 9.26 13.45 -4.16
C LEU A 117 9.52 12.86 -2.78
N ALA A 118 10.79 12.80 -2.37
CA ALA A 118 11.19 12.28 -1.08
C ALA A 118 12.02 13.31 -0.33
N ILE A 119 11.69 13.53 0.94
CA ILE A 119 12.42 14.42 1.85
C ILE A 119 13.12 13.55 2.89
N GLN A 120 14.41 13.78 3.10
CA GLN A 120 15.15 13.08 4.15
C GLN A 120 14.59 13.47 5.51
N TYR A 121 14.17 12.46 6.29
CA TYR A 121 13.60 12.63 7.62
C TYR A 121 14.64 12.31 8.72
N ALA A 122 15.42 11.25 8.54
CA ALA A 122 16.54 10.88 9.41
C ALA A 122 17.67 10.23 8.59
N THR A 123 18.72 9.74 9.26
CA THR A 123 19.78 8.94 8.60
C THR A 123 19.15 7.75 7.89
N ASP A 124 19.36 7.69 6.58
CA ASP A 124 18.80 6.69 5.66
C ASP A 124 17.27 6.58 5.61
N VAL A 125 16.51 7.41 6.35
CA VAL A 125 15.05 7.39 6.35
C VAL A 125 14.52 8.61 5.61
N TYR A 126 13.61 8.36 4.66
CA TYR A 126 12.99 9.35 3.79
C TYR A 126 11.47 9.29 3.93
N CYS A 127 10.83 10.45 3.93
CA CYS A 127 9.38 10.56 3.75
C CYS A 127 9.10 10.79 2.27
N ALA A 128 8.51 9.81 1.60
CA ALA A 128 8.15 9.88 0.19
C ALA A 128 6.67 10.22 0.01
N GLN A 129 6.40 11.27 -0.74
CA GLN A 129 5.06 11.78 -1.01
C GLN A 129 4.33 10.90 -2.03
N LEU A 130 3.13 10.44 -1.69
CA LEU A 130 2.22 9.78 -2.62
C LEU A 130 1.27 10.81 -3.25
N ASN A 131 0.94 10.62 -4.53
CA ASN A 131 -0.01 11.45 -5.27
C ASN A 131 -1.47 11.06 -4.91
N CYS A 132 -1.78 11.11 -3.62
CA CYS A 132 -3.14 10.91 -3.10
C CYS A 132 -3.40 11.89 -1.96
N ALA A 133 -4.61 12.45 -1.92
CA ALA A 133 -5.04 13.40 -0.90
C ALA A 133 -6.01 12.73 0.06
N CYS A 134 -5.87 13.00 1.35
CA CYS A 134 -6.87 12.64 2.35
C CYS A 134 -7.83 13.83 2.51
N GLN A 135 -9.13 13.64 2.29
CA GLN A 135 -10.08 14.72 2.57
C GLN A 135 -10.07 15.00 4.09
N PRO A 136 -9.84 16.26 4.53
CA PRO A 136 -9.98 16.59 5.94
C PRO A 136 -11.40 16.31 6.42
N GLU A 137 -11.52 15.77 7.64
CA GLU A 137 -12.83 15.70 8.30
C GLU A 137 -13.38 17.12 8.43
N ASN A 138 -14.68 17.29 8.12
CA ASN A 138 -15.36 18.59 8.19
C ASN A 138 -15.09 19.26 9.54
N GLY A 139 -14.38 20.40 9.53
CA GLY A 139 -14.07 21.19 10.74
C GLY A 139 -12.67 20.98 11.35
N SER A 140 -11.79 20.19 10.74
CA SER A 140 -10.43 19.95 11.28
C SER A 140 -9.44 21.11 11.09
N GLY A 141 -9.77 22.14 10.30
CA GLY A 141 -8.87 23.29 10.05
C GLY A 141 -7.58 22.93 9.29
N VAL A 142 -7.44 21.67 8.86
CA VAL A 142 -6.32 21.17 8.08
C VAL A 142 -6.50 21.64 6.62
N PRO A 143 -5.45 22.17 5.96
CA PRO A 143 -5.52 22.57 4.56
C PRO A 143 -6.01 21.41 3.68
N ASP A 144 -6.84 21.74 2.68
CA ASP A 144 -7.56 20.81 1.78
C ASP A 144 -6.64 19.87 0.98
N GLU A 145 -5.33 20.09 1.01
CA GLU A 145 -4.30 19.39 0.25
C GLU A 145 -3.18 18.86 1.14
N SER A 146 -3.52 18.20 2.25
CA SER A 146 -2.52 17.47 3.02
C SER A 146 -2.03 16.26 2.22
N PHE A 147 -0.79 16.33 1.75
CA PHE A 147 -0.15 15.23 1.06
C PHE A 147 0.07 14.05 2.01
N TYR A 148 -0.20 12.84 1.53
CA TYR A 148 0.07 11.62 2.28
C TYR A 148 1.45 11.07 1.91
N GLY A 149 2.28 10.82 2.93
CA GLY A 149 3.62 10.28 2.76
C GLY A 149 3.77 8.87 3.32
N ILE A 150 4.70 8.11 2.76
CA ILE A 150 5.17 6.83 3.32
C ILE A 150 6.64 6.96 3.72
N PHE A 151 7.02 6.28 4.80
CA PHE A 151 8.42 6.25 5.22
C PHE A 151 9.16 5.11 4.53
N LEU A 152 10.34 5.46 4.02
CA LEU A 152 11.22 4.61 3.25
C LEU A 152 12.60 4.62 3.88
N LEU A 153 13.14 3.44 4.17
CA LEU A 153 14.55 3.25 4.54
C LEU A 153 15.35 2.99 3.27
N ARG A 154 16.43 3.74 3.04
CA ARG A 154 17.37 3.51 1.95
C ARG A 154 18.26 2.32 2.29
N GLU A 155 18.37 1.40 1.35
CA GLU A 155 19.21 0.21 1.47
C GLU A 155 20.48 0.38 0.63
N GLY A 156 21.63 0.55 1.30
CA GLY A 156 22.93 0.64 0.65
C GLY A 156 23.11 1.90 -0.22
N GLU A 157 24.01 1.79 -1.20
CA GLU A 157 24.38 2.92 -2.06
C GLU A 157 23.46 3.08 -3.28
N ASP A 158 22.71 2.04 -3.65
CA ASP A 158 21.74 2.08 -4.74
C ASP A 158 20.49 2.89 -4.36
N ASP A 159 19.72 3.37 -5.34
CA ASP A 159 18.40 3.98 -5.16
C ASP A 159 17.33 2.91 -4.82
N GLN A 160 17.62 2.06 -3.84
CA GLN A 160 16.74 1.01 -3.33
C GLN A 160 16.18 1.41 -1.96
N PHE A 161 14.88 1.19 -1.80
CA PHE A 161 14.16 1.62 -0.61
C PHE A 161 13.22 0.53 -0.11
N MET A 162 13.13 0.39 1.20
CA MET A 162 12.14 -0.46 1.86
C MET A 162 11.15 0.37 2.64
N ARG A 163 9.88 0.02 2.53
CA ARG A 163 8.84 0.65 3.34
C ARG A 163 9.06 0.28 4.81
N VAL A 164 9.06 1.29 5.67
CA VAL A 164 9.14 1.12 7.13
C VAL A 164 7.94 1.76 7.81
N GLN A 165 7.57 1.23 8.97
CA GLN A 165 6.70 1.94 9.89
C GLN A 165 7.58 2.84 10.75
N TYR A 166 7.25 4.12 10.82
CA TYR A 166 7.88 5.04 11.73
C TYR A 166 6.82 5.46 12.75
N ASP A 167 6.86 4.82 13.91
CA ASP A 167 6.17 5.31 15.10
C ASP A 167 7.05 6.43 15.64
N GLY A 168 6.61 7.68 15.45
CA GLY A 168 7.28 8.86 16.01
C GLY A 168 7.29 8.89 17.52
#